data_AF-A0A812L3Y7-F1
#
_entry.id   AF-A0A812L3Y7-F1
#
_cell.length_a   1.000
_cell.length_b   1.000
_cell.length_c   1.000
_cell.angle_alpha   90.00
_cell.angle_beta   90.00
_cell.angle_gamma   90.00
#
_symmetry.space_group_name_H-M   'P 1'
#
loop_
_entity.id
_entity.type
_entity.pdbx_description
1 polymer ?
#
loop_
_entity_poly.entity_id
_entity_poly.type
_entity_poly.pdbx_seq_one_letter_code
_entity_poly.pdbx_strand_id
1 'polypeptide(L)'
;MDQVERFIDAPGDRDVAVAEVFPASLFQELLSLMKAEGWQGLEKVTALWESDFSKRKIISGVLKEKELGAKRLCSMPDRFTNTINIASGGPVFRPTVINHSTNVLSSVAAWWPQWVDFMFKGSLEMRTGNNGSTKRIRPCEMLSTIKKAKYPAITEEEEAISVPLQCLCLAIFDAILVHMMQVLSPDGHWLRIKESICNATFRKKSAITT
;
A
#
# COMPACT_ATOMS: atom_id res chain seq x y z
N MET A 1 10.18 -14.74 13.75
CA MET A 1 9.92 -14.80 12.30
C MET A 1 9.03 -16.00 11.96
N ASP A 2 9.21 -17.12 12.67
CA ASP A 2 8.50 -18.39 12.47
C ASP A 2 6.97 -18.28 12.47
N GLN A 3 6.38 -17.38 13.26
CA GLN A 3 4.92 -17.21 13.28
C GLN A 3 4.37 -16.51 12.03
N VAL A 4 5.14 -15.57 11.45
CA VAL A 4 4.77 -14.89 10.19
C VAL A 4 4.86 -15.88 9.04
N GLU A 5 5.97 -16.63 8.98
CA GLU A 5 6.17 -17.69 8.00
C GLU A 5 5.06 -18.74 8.06
N ARG A 6 4.71 -19.24 9.26
CA ARG A 6 3.59 -20.16 9.45
C ARG A 6 2.24 -19.56 9.06
N PHE A 7 2.00 -18.26 9.29
CA PHE A 7 0.78 -17.60 8.83
C PHE A 7 0.69 -17.64 7.30
N ILE A 8 1.81 -17.42 6.60
CA ILE A 8 1.84 -17.45 5.14
C ILE A 8 1.77 -18.89 4.61
N ASP A 9 2.45 -19.85 5.25
CA ASP A 9 2.57 -21.23 4.76
C ASP A 9 1.40 -22.13 5.10
N ALA A 10 0.84 -21.97 6.29
CA ALA A 10 -0.31 -22.71 6.76
C ALA A 10 -1.27 -21.78 7.51
N PRO A 11 -1.94 -20.84 6.80
CA PRO A 11 -2.86 -19.89 7.43
C PRO A 11 -4.05 -20.57 8.11
N GLY A 12 -4.52 -21.71 7.57
CA GLY A 12 -5.72 -22.40 8.03
C GLY A 12 -6.94 -21.47 7.95
N ASP A 13 -7.75 -21.43 9.00
CA ASP A 13 -8.95 -20.58 9.07
C ASP A 13 -8.64 -19.07 9.08
N ARG A 14 -7.36 -18.69 9.23
CA ARG A 14 -6.92 -17.29 9.12
C ARG A 14 -6.80 -16.83 7.68
N ASP A 15 -6.91 -17.73 6.69
CA ASP A 15 -7.02 -17.36 5.28
C ASP A 15 -8.47 -16.92 4.97
N VAL A 16 -8.83 -15.77 5.50
CA VAL A 16 -10.16 -15.17 5.37
C VAL A 16 -10.32 -14.48 4.02
N ALA A 17 -11.56 -14.14 3.64
CA ALA A 17 -11.79 -13.37 2.43
C ALA A 17 -11.24 -11.94 2.57
N VAL A 18 -10.82 -11.32 1.47
CA VAL A 18 -10.35 -9.93 1.44
C VAL A 18 -11.41 -8.98 2.02
N ALA A 19 -12.71 -9.20 1.76
CA ALA A 19 -13.78 -8.38 2.31
C ALA A 19 -13.88 -8.42 3.86
N GLU A 20 -13.31 -9.43 4.51
CA GLU A 20 -13.26 -9.50 5.98
C GLU A 20 -12.15 -8.60 6.55
N VAL A 21 -11.12 -8.31 5.75
CA VAL A 21 -9.98 -7.47 6.14
C VAL A 21 -10.09 -6.04 5.59
N PHE A 22 -10.50 -5.90 4.34
CA PHE A 22 -10.75 -4.64 3.64
C PHE A 22 -12.25 -4.60 3.28
N PRO A 23 -13.13 -4.21 4.21
CA PRO A 23 -14.56 -4.32 3.99
C PRO A 23 -15.06 -3.35 2.92
N ALA A 24 -16.28 -3.62 2.42
CA ALA A 24 -16.91 -2.83 1.38
C ALA A 24 -16.97 -1.32 1.73
N SER A 25 -17.09 -0.96 3.02
CA SER A 25 -17.03 0.45 3.45
C SER A 25 -15.72 1.14 3.09
N LEU A 26 -14.57 0.48 3.29
CA LEU A 26 -13.26 1.04 2.93
C LEU A 26 -13.11 1.12 1.40
N PHE A 27 -13.61 0.11 0.69
CA PHE A 27 -13.66 0.14 -0.77
C PHE A 27 -14.50 1.32 -1.30
N GLN A 28 -15.68 1.57 -0.73
CA GLN A 28 -16.53 2.69 -1.14
C GLN A 28 -15.91 4.05 -0.84
N GLU A 29 -15.19 4.19 0.29
CA GLU A 29 -14.42 5.39 0.58
C GLU A 29 -13.28 5.58 -0.42
N LEU A 30 -12.52 4.51 -0.72
CA LEU A 30 -11.47 4.54 -1.73
C LEU A 30 -12.01 4.93 -3.11
N LEU A 31 -13.12 4.34 -3.53
CA LEU A 31 -13.80 4.66 -4.78
C LEU A 31 -14.20 6.14 -4.84
N SER A 32 -14.70 6.69 -3.73
CA SER A 32 -15.06 8.11 -3.62
C SER A 32 -13.84 9.02 -3.75
N LEU A 33 -12.71 8.65 -3.15
CA LEU A 33 -11.43 9.37 -3.29
C LEU A 33 -10.93 9.33 -4.74
N MET A 34 -10.92 8.16 -5.37
CA MET A 34 -10.55 8.01 -6.79
C MET A 34 -11.44 8.83 -7.73
N LYS A 35 -12.74 8.90 -7.42
CA LYS A 35 -13.70 9.72 -8.16
C LYS A 35 -13.41 11.22 -8.00
N ALA A 36 -13.05 11.67 -6.80
CA ALA A 36 -12.66 13.06 -6.55
C ALA A 36 -11.37 13.44 -7.32
N GLU A 37 -10.47 12.49 -7.54
CA GLU A 37 -9.29 12.66 -8.42
C GLU A 37 -9.63 12.65 -9.92
N GLY A 38 -10.89 12.40 -10.30
CA GLY A 38 -11.31 12.32 -11.70
C GLY A 38 -10.77 11.08 -12.44
N TRP A 39 -10.37 10.03 -11.72
CA TRP A 39 -9.90 8.79 -12.33
C TRP A 39 -11.01 8.09 -13.13
N GLN A 40 -10.64 7.50 -14.26
CA GLN A 40 -11.56 6.87 -15.21
C GLN A 40 -11.64 5.36 -15.00
N GLY A 41 -12.70 4.72 -15.50
CA GLY A 41 -12.86 3.26 -15.45
C GLY A 41 -13.23 2.70 -14.08
N LEU A 42 -13.75 3.54 -13.18
CA LEU A 42 -14.11 3.16 -11.81
C LEU A 42 -15.22 2.12 -11.75
N GLU A 43 -16.13 2.11 -12.73
CA GLU A 43 -17.17 1.09 -12.89
C GLU A 43 -16.59 -0.32 -13.10
N LYS A 44 -15.49 -0.42 -13.87
CA LYS A 44 -14.79 -1.70 -14.07
C LYS A 44 -14.05 -2.14 -12.82
N VAL A 45 -13.44 -1.19 -12.10
CA VAL A 45 -12.78 -1.47 -10.82
C VAL A 45 -13.79 -1.96 -9.77
N THR A 46 -14.97 -1.34 -9.71
CA THR A 46 -16.08 -1.81 -8.87
C THR A 46 -16.53 -3.21 -9.26
N ALA A 47 -16.71 -3.48 -10.55
CA ALA A 47 -17.08 -4.81 -11.01
C ALA A 47 -16.01 -5.87 -10.62
N LEU A 48 -14.72 -5.56 -10.75
CA LEU A 48 -13.63 -6.45 -10.32
C LEU A 48 -13.61 -6.65 -8.81
N TRP A 49 -13.89 -5.61 -8.02
CA TRP A 49 -14.01 -5.73 -6.57
C TRP A 49 -15.13 -6.70 -6.17
N GLU A 50 -16.33 -6.49 -6.70
CA GLU A 50 -17.53 -7.26 -6.36
C GLU A 50 -17.49 -8.69 -6.87
N SER A 51 -16.95 -8.89 -8.08
CA SER A 51 -16.91 -10.21 -8.71
C SER A 51 -15.75 -11.07 -8.22
N ASP A 52 -14.59 -10.47 -7.91
CA ASP A 52 -13.33 -11.19 -7.68
C ASP A 52 -12.61 -10.74 -6.40
N PHE A 53 -12.02 -9.53 -6.36
CA PHE A 53 -11.06 -9.17 -5.30
C PHE A 53 -11.60 -9.31 -3.88
N SER A 54 -12.85 -8.92 -3.64
CA SER A 54 -13.49 -9.02 -2.31
C SER A 54 -13.61 -10.47 -1.80
N LYS A 55 -13.69 -11.44 -2.71
CA LYS A 55 -13.91 -12.86 -2.41
C LYS A 55 -12.61 -13.66 -2.32
N ARG A 56 -11.51 -13.13 -2.87
CA ARG A 56 -10.20 -13.78 -2.80
C ARG A 56 -9.81 -14.00 -1.35
N LYS A 57 -9.08 -15.08 -1.09
CA LYS A 57 -8.49 -15.34 0.22
C LYS A 57 -7.19 -14.54 0.39
N ILE A 58 -6.97 -13.97 1.56
CA ILE A 58 -5.89 -12.99 1.77
C ILE A 58 -4.48 -13.56 1.54
N ILE A 59 -4.24 -14.82 1.89
CA ILE A 59 -2.96 -15.50 1.67
C ILE A 59 -2.98 -16.24 0.34
N SER A 60 -3.87 -17.23 0.18
CA SER A 60 -3.83 -18.12 -0.98
C SER A 60 -4.30 -17.45 -2.28
N GLY A 61 -5.21 -16.47 -2.21
CA GLY A 61 -5.78 -15.77 -3.38
C GLY A 61 -5.17 -14.41 -3.70
N VAL A 62 -4.35 -13.84 -2.80
CA VAL A 62 -3.68 -12.55 -2.99
C VAL A 62 -2.17 -12.66 -2.79
N LEU A 63 -1.66 -12.95 -1.58
CA LEU A 63 -0.21 -12.90 -1.32
C LEU A 63 0.59 -13.98 -2.06
N LYS A 64 0.02 -15.19 -2.22
CA LYS A 64 0.66 -16.31 -2.92
C LYS A 64 0.28 -16.41 -4.39
N GLU A 65 -0.62 -15.54 -4.87
CA GLU A 65 -1.14 -15.63 -6.22
C GLU A 65 -0.14 -15.05 -7.23
N LYS A 66 0.31 -15.91 -8.15
CA LYS A 66 1.43 -15.61 -9.05
C LYS A 66 1.04 -14.67 -10.18
N GLU A 67 -0.16 -14.81 -10.72
CA GLU A 67 -0.63 -13.99 -11.84
C GLU A 67 -0.78 -12.51 -11.42
N LEU A 68 -1.31 -12.25 -10.23
CA LEU A 68 -1.45 -10.94 -9.63
C LEU A 68 -0.08 -10.30 -9.38
N GLY A 69 0.89 -11.11 -8.94
CA GLY A 69 2.29 -10.70 -8.84
C GLY A 69 2.88 -10.31 -10.21
N ALA A 70 2.63 -11.11 -11.25
CA ALA A 70 3.11 -10.86 -12.61
C ALA A 70 2.52 -9.58 -13.22
N LYS A 71 1.29 -9.23 -12.88
CA LYS A 71 0.62 -7.97 -13.28
C LYS A 71 1.20 -6.71 -12.66
N ARG A 72 2.02 -6.86 -11.61
CA ARG A 72 2.68 -5.77 -10.87
C ARG A 72 1.73 -4.76 -10.22
N LEU A 73 0.44 -5.07 -10.07
CA LEU A 73 -0.58 -4.16 -9.54
C LEU A 73 -0.26 -3.66 -8.11
N CYS A 74 0.42 -4.44 -7.28
CA CYS A 74 0.91 -3.98 -5.98
C CYS A 74 2.33 -3.41 -6.06
N SER A 75 3.24 -4.07 -6.79
CA SER A 75 4.66 -3.71 -6.77
C SER A 75 5.01 -2.42 -7.53
N MET A 76 4.26 -2.06 -8.58
CA MET A 76 4.45 -0.80 -9.30
C MET A 76 4.14 0.43 -8.45
N PRO A 77 2.95 0.54 -7.82
CA PRO A 77 2.67 1.66 -6.94
C PRO A 77 3.56 1.62 -5.69
N ASP A 78 3.96 0.44 -5.20
CA ASP A 78 4.91 0.32 -4.09
C ASP A 78 6.26 0.99 -4.40
N ARG A 79 6.80 0.77 -5.60
CA ARG A 79 8.05 1.39 -6.05
C ARG A 79 8.08 2.91 -5.92
N PHE A 80 6.94 3.57 -6.08
CA PHE A 80 6.86 5.03 -6.08
C PHE A 80 6.40 5.62 -4.76
N THR A 81 5.60 4.86 -3.99
CA THR A 81 4.92 5.41 -2.80
C THR A 81 5.49 4.88 -1.49
N ASN A 82 6.22 3.77 -1.48
CA ASN A 82 6.70 3.13 -0.25
C ASN A 82 7.58 4.05 0.60
N THR A 83 8.61 4.64 -0.02
CA THR A 83 9.55 5.56 0.60
C THR A 83 9.83 6.70 -0.37
N ILE A 84 9.47 7.93 0.00
CA ILE A 84 9.57 9.11 -0.85
C ILE A 84 10.58 10.08 -0.24
N ASN A 85 11.66 10.38 -0.96
CA ASN A 85 12.62 11.40 -0.53
C ASN A 85 12.08 12.79 -0.89
N ILE A 86 11.92 13.65 0.12
CA ILE A 86 11.39 15.01 -0.05
C ILE A 86 12.52 16.06 -0.07
N ALA A 87 12.21 17.25 -0.57
CA ALA A 87 13.17 18.31 -0.84
C ALA A 87 13.88 18.85 0.40
N SER A 88 13.18 18.87 1.54
CA SER A 88 13.68 19.31 2.84
C SER A 88 14.74 18.38 3.45
N GLY A 89 15.01 17.23 2.82
CA GLY A 89 15.98 16.27 3.30
C GLY A 89 15.33 15.28 4.25
N GLY A 90 15.07 14.08 3.74
CA GLY A 90 14.55 12.97 4.54
C GLY A 90 13.50 12.16 3.77
N PRO A 91 13.33 10.88 4.12
CA PRO A 91 12.26 10.06 3.58
C PRO A 91 10.94 10.30 4.32
N VAL A 92 9.84 10.31 3.57
CA VAL A 92 8.49 10.11 4.07
C VAL A 92 8.05 8.70 3.69
N PHE A 93 7.40 8.00 4.61
CA PHE A 93 7.04 6.59 4.47
C PHE A 93 5.53 6.44 4.33
N ARG A 94 5.09 5.63 3.35
CA ARG A 94 3.69 5.20 3.30
C ARG A 94 3.34 4.44 4.59
N PRO A 95 2.14 4.62 5.17
CA PRO A 95 1.68 3.78 6.27
C PRO A 95 1.58 2.31 5.83
N THR A 96 2.61 1.51 6.11
CA THR A 96 2.64 0.08 5.80
C THR A 96 3.59 -0.66 6.74
N VAL A 97 3.41 -1.98 6.85
CA VAL A 97 4.22 -2.84 7.70
C VAL A 97 5.67 -2.93 7.20
N ILE A 98 5.89 -2.87 5.88
CA ILE A 98 7.14 -3.26 5.20
C ILE A 98 8.17 -2.13 5.00
N ASN A 99 7.99 -0.98 5.63
CA ASN A 99 8.95 0.14 5.56
C ASN A 99 9.20 0.74 6.96
N HIS A 100 9.83 1.91 7.05
CA HIS A 100 10.15 2.56 8.33
C HIS A 100 9.06 3.55 8.82
N SER A 101 7.82 3.41 8.35
CA SER A 101 6.69 4.21 8.85
C SER A 101 6.52 4.03 10.36
N THR A 102 6.40 5.15 11.08
CA THR A 102 6.07 5.19 12.51
C THR A 102 4.59 5.48 12.75
N ASN A 103 3.75 5.23 11.73
CA ASN A 103 2.30 5.39 11.84
C ASN A 103 1.69 4.34 12.77
N VAL A 104 0.47 4.58 13.23
CA VAL A 104 -0.27 3.60 14.05
C VAL A 104 -0.77 2.47 13.14
N LEU A 105 -0.19 1.28 13.28
CA LEU A 105 -0.50 0.09 12.46
C LEU A 105 -1.11 -1.05 13.30
N SER A 106 -1.83 -0.72 14.38
CA SER A 106 -2.36 -1.70 15.34
C SER A 106 -3.58 -2.47 14.83
N SER A 107 -4.32 -1.90 13.87
CA SER A 107 -5.46 -2.54 13.22
C SER A 107 -5.75 -1.87 11.88
N VAL A 108 -6.52 -2.52 11.01
CA VAL A 108 -6.96 -1.92 9.74
C VAL A 108 -7.72 -0.61 9.98
N ALA A 109 -8.58 -0.57 10.99
CA ALA A 109 -9.36 0.63 11.33
C ALA A 109 -8.47 1.81 11.77
N ALA A 110 -7.40 1.55 12.51
CA ALA A 110 -6.43 2.58 12.90
C ALA A 110 -5.53 3.01 11.73
N TRP A 111 -5.17 2.07 10.86
CA TRP A 111 -4.29 2.29 9.72
C TRP A 111 -4.96 3.09 8.59
N TRP A 112 -6.20 2.75 8.24
CA TRP A 112 -6.88 3.27 7.06
C TRP A 112 -6.89 4.80 6.93
N PRO A 113 -7.32 5.59 7.94
CA PRO A 113 -7.33 7.05 7.81
C PRO A 113 -5.93 7.63 7.56
N GLN A 114 -4.89 7.05 8.14
CA GLN A 114 -3.51 7.49 7.90
C GLN A 114 -3.05 7.16 6.48
N TRP A 115 -3.43 5.99 5.96
CA TRP A 115 -3.13 5.61 4.58
C TRP A 115 -3.83 6.53 3.57
N VAL A 116 -5.11 6.84 3.80
CA VAL A 116 -5.89 7.81 3.01
C VAL A 116 -5.26 9.20 3.06
N ASP A 117 -4.93 9.68 4.26
CA ASP A 117 -4.30 10.98 4.45
C ASP A 117 -2.96 11.06 3.70
N PHE A 118 -2.12 10.03 3.82
CA PHE A 118 -0.87 9.94 3.08
C PHE A 118 -1.10 9.95 1.57
N MET A 119 -1.98 9.08 1.05
CA MET A 119 -2.13 8.90 -0.39
C MET A 119 -2.81 10.09 -1.08
N PHE A 120 -3.86 10.65 -0.49
CA PHE A 120 -4.77 11.57 -1.18
C PHE A 120 -4.78 13.01 -0.63
N LYS A 121 -4.35 13.24 0.61
CA LYS A 121 -4.45 14.58 1.24
C LYS A 121 -3.09 15.26 1.41
N GLY A 122 -2.08 14.53 1.86
CA GLY A 122 -0.75 15.05 2.11
C GLY A 122 0.01 15.39 0.83
N SER A 123 0.28 16.67 0.59
CA SER A 123 1.18 17.09 -0.49
C SER A 123 2.63 17.06 0.00
N LEU A 124 3.50 16.38 -0.75
CA LEU A 124 4.93 16.30 -0.49
C LEU A 124 5.67 17.27 -1.39
N GLU A 125 6.64 17.99 -0.82
CA GLU A 125 7.51 18.86 -1.61
C GLU A 125 8.66 18.05 -2.19
N MET A 126 8.65 17.81 -3.50
CA MET A 126 9.65 17.03 -4.22
C MET A 126 10.56 17.93 -5.04
N ARG A 127 11.85 17.60 -5.12
CA ARG A 127 12.79 18.31 -6.01
C ARG A 127 12.45 17.98 -7.47
N THR A 128 12.39 19.01 -8.29
CA THR A 128 12.23 18.92 -9.74
C THR A 128 13.51 19.41 -10.41
N GLY A 129 14.17 18.52 -11.15
CA GLY A 129 15.40 18.85 -11.87
C GLY A 129 16.60 19.19 -10.97
N ASN A 130 17.71 19.57 -11.62
CA ASN A 130 19.00 19.80 -10.96
C ASN A 130 19.18 21.24 -10.46
N ASN A 131 18.23 22.14 -10.76
CA ASN A 131 18.29 23.57 -10.44
C ASN A 131 17.74 23.91 -9.04
N GLY A 132 17.40 22.90 -8.23
CA GLY A 132 16.85 23.09 -6.89
C GLY A 132 15.37 23.50 -6.86
N SER A 133 14.66 23.53 -7.99
CA SER A 133 13.22 23.79 -8.00
C SER A 133 12.46 22.67 -7.30
N THR A 134 11.29 23.00 -6.73
CA THR A 134 10.43 22.03 -6.04
C THR A 134 9.00 22.07 -6.58
N LYS A 135 8.32 20.92 -6.51
CA LYS A 135 6.91 20.76 -6.84
C LYS A 135 6.21 20.05 -5.69
N ARG A 136 5.01 20.53 -5.34
CA ARG A 136 4.10 19.80 -4.45
C ARG A 136 3.38 18.72 -5.24
N ILE A 137 3.44 17.49 -4.74
CA ILE A 137 2.79 16.33 -5.35
C ILE A 137 2.26 15.42 -4.25
N ARG A 138 1.05 14.92 -4.41
CA ARG A 138 0.48 13.90 -3.52
C ARG A 138 0.91 12.51 -4.00
N PRO A 139 1.07 11.53 -3.12
CA PRO A 139 1.47 10.18 -3.52
C PRO A 139 0.53 9.52 -4.55
N CYS A 140 -0.77 9.79 -4.53
CA CYS A 140 -1.69 9.31 -5.57
C CYS A 140 -1.37 9.85 -6.98
N GLU A 141 -0.80 11.05 -7.08
CA GLU A 141 -0.38 11.67 -8.35
C GLU A 141 0.94 11.08 -8.89
N MET A 142 1.65 10.29 -8.06
CA MET A 142 2.86 9.57 -8.48
C MET A 142 2.54 8.23 -9.17
N LEU A 143 1.28 7.80 -9.12
CA LEU A 143 0.84 6.58 -9.79
C LEU A 143 0.82 6.79 -11.30
N SER A 144 1.31 5.79 -12.03
CA SER A 144 1.40 5.84 -13.49
C SER A 144 0.77 4.62 -14.11
N THR A 145 0.25 4.77 -15.33
CA THR A 145 -0.31 3.68 -16.11
C THR A 145 0.69 2.53 -16.23
N ILE A 146 0.24 1.33 -15.89
CA ILE A 146 1.01 0.10 -16.10
C ILE A 146 0.74 -0.30 -17.56
N LYS A 147 1.76 -0.18 -18.41
CA LYS A 147 1.63 -0.46 -19.85
C LYS A 147 1.80 -1.95 -20.14
N LYS A 148 0.86 -2.57 -20.86
CA LYS A 148 0.91 -3.98 -21.29
C LYS A 148 2.14 -4.26 -22.14
N ALA A 149 2.54 -3.30 -22.97
CA ALA A 149 3.77 -3.38 -23.78
C ALA A 149 5.03 -3.63 -22.93
N LYS A 150 5.05 -3.20 -21.67
CA LYS A 150 6.16 -3.43 -20.72
C LYS A 150 5.86 -4.59 -19.76
N TYR A 151 4.60 -4.81 -19.43
CA TYR A 151 4.14 -5.82 -18.48
C TYR A 151 3.04 -6.68 -19.15
N PRO A 152 3.40 -7.72 -19.92
CA PRO A 152 2.45 -8.42 -20.78
C PRO A 152 1.39 -9.26 -20.03
N ALA A 153 1.53 -9.43 -18.71
CA ALA A 153 0.58 -10.16 -17.89
C ALA A 153 -0.74 -9.41 -17.63
N ILE A 154 -0.76 -8.08 -17.82
CA ILE A 154 -2.02 -7.33 -17.76
C ILE A 154 -2.73 -7.37 -19.12
N THR A 155 -4.05 -7.37 -19.08
CA THR A 155 -4.92 -7.20 -20.25
C THR A 155 -4.98 -5.74 -20.70
N GLU A 156 -5.56 -5.49 -21.87
CA GLU A 156 -5.75 -4.11 -22.38
C GLU A 156 -6.81 -3.37 -21.55
N GLU A 157 -7.81 -4.09 -21.07
CA GLU A 157 -8.80 -3.60 -20.13
C GLU A 157 -8.16 -3.18 -18.81
N GLU A 158 -7.25 -4.00 -18.27
CA GLU A 158 -6.50 -3.68 -17.06
C GLU A 158 -5.53 -2.51 -17.26
N GLU A 159 -4.88 -2.39 -18.41
CA GLU A 159 -4.05 -1.22 -18.74
C GLU A 159 -4.87 0.07 -18.66
N ALA A 160 -6.06 0.08 -19.28
CA ALA A 160 -6.95 1.23 -19.34
C ALA A 160 -7.42 1.71 -17.95
N ILE A 161 -7.51 0.80 -16.97
CA ILE A 161 -7.91 1.11 -15.58
C ILE A 161 -6.76 0.95 -14.58
N SER A 162 -5.51 0.86 -15.05
CA SER A 162 -4.39 0.43 -14.21
C SER A 162 -4.07 1.38 -13.05
N VAL A 163 -4.40 2.67 -13.16
CA VAL A 163 -4.20 3.65 -12.08
C VAL A 163 -5.15 3.40 -10.89
N PRO A 164 -6.48 3.39 -11.05
CA PRO A 164 -7.36 3.02 -9.94
C PRO A 164 -7.18 1.57 -9.50
N LEU A 165 -6.93 0.63 -10.43
CA LEU A 165 -6.76 -0.78 -10.10
C LEU A 165 -5.50 -1.05 -9.26
N GLN A 166 -4.35 -0.45 -9.60
CA GLN A 166 -3.13 -0.62 -8.80
C GLN A 166 -3.27 0.01 -7.41
N CYS A 167 -4.01 1.11 -7.29
CA CYS A 167 -4.26 1.76 -6.01
C CYS A 167 -5.16 0.90 -5.11
N LEU A 168 -6.21 0.27 -5.66
CA LEU A 168 -7.00 -0.74 -4.95
C LEU A 168 -6.14 -1.92 -4.48
N CYS A 169 -5.34 -2.49 -5.39
CA CYS A 169 -4.49 -3.65 -5.06
C CYS A 169 -3.47 -3.30 -3.98
N LEU A 170 -2.90 -2.09 -4.02
CA LEU A 170 -1.97 -1.62 -3.00
C LEU A 170 -2.66 -1.48 -1.63
N ALA A 171 -3.85 -0.89 -1.58
CA ALA A 171 -4.63 -0.76 -0.35
C ALA A 171 -4.97 -2.13 0.26
N ILE A 172 -5.42 -3.08 -0.55
CA ILE A 172 -5.68 -4.47 -0.12
C ILE A 172 -4.41 -5.11 0.43
N PHE A 173 -3.30 -4.98 -0.29
CA PHE A 173 -2.01 -5.57 0.13
C PHE A 173 -1.56 -5.02 1.49
N ASP A 174 -1.55 -3.70 1.67
CA ASP A 174 -1.16 -3.09 2.93
C ASP A 174 -2.14 -3.47 4.07
N ALA A 175 -3.45 -3.52 3.79
CA ALA A 175 -4.46 -3.95 4.78
C ALA A 175 -4.25 -5.39 5.25
N ILE A 176 -3.92 -6.31 4.33
CA ILE A 176 -3.59 -7.70 4.65
C ILE A 176 -2.38 -7.76 5.58
N LEU A 177 -1.32 -7.01 5.27
CA LEU A 177 -0.13 -6.98 6.12
C LEU A 177 -0.44 -6.45 7.51
N VAL A 178 -1.22 -5.37 7.62
CA VAL A 178 -1.65 -4.82 8.91
C VAL A 178 -2.47 -5.84 9.69
N HIS A 179 -3.42 -6.51 9.05
CA HIS A 179 -4.23 -7.55 9.66
C HIS A 179 -3.38 -8.73 10.15
N MET A 180 -2.44 -9.22 9.35
CA MET A 180 -1.52 -10.29 9.76
C MET A 180 -0.75 -9.89 11.03
N MET A 181 -0.22 -8.67 11.08
CA MET A 181 0.51 -8.20 12.25
C MET A 181 -0.38 -7.99 13.47
N GLN A 182 -1.64 -7.57 13.27
CA GLN A 182 -2.64 -7.49 14.33
C GLN A 182 -2.93 -8.87 14.93
N VAL A 183 -3.06 -9.91 14.11
CA VAL A 183 -3.32 -11.28 14.59
C VAL A 183 -2.09 -11.87 15.30
N LEU A 184 -0.89 -11.61 14.79
CA LEU A 184 0.36 -12.18 15.31
C LEU A 184 0.94 -11.43 16.52
N SER A 185 0.59 -10.15 16.68
CA SER A 185 1.01 -9.31 17.81
C SER A 185 -0.15 -8.42 18.25
N PRO A 186 -1.22 -9.00 18.83
CA PRO A 186 -2.41 -8.26 19.25
C PRO A 186 -2.11 -7.25 20.36
N ASP A 187 -1.03 -7.44 21.11
CA ASP A 187 -0.53 -6.55 22.15
C ASP A 187 0.33 -5.38 21.61
N GLY A 188 0.51 -5.29 20.28
CA GLY A 188 1.31 -4.27 19.62
C GLY A 188 2.83 -4.38 19.88
N HIS A 189 3.32 -5.51 20.40
CA HIS A 189 4.75 -5.70 20.64
C HIS A 189 5.60 -5.49 19.38
N TRP A 190 5.14 -5.98 18.22
CA TRP A 190 5.84 -5.81 16.96
C TRP A 190 6.04 -4.32 16.61
N LEU A 191 5.02 -3.49 16.85
CA LEU A 191 5.06 -2.06 16.52
C LEU A 191 6.09 -1.35 17.40
N ARG A 192 6.13 -1.69 18.70
CA ARG A 192 7.14 -1.17 19.64
C ARG A 192 8.57 -1.55 19.21
N ILE A 193 8.77 -2.80 18.75
CA ILE A 193 10.07 -3.23 18.22
C ILE A 193 10.43 -2.41 16.97
N LYS A 194 9.49 -2.27 16.03
CA LYS A 194 9.69 -1.49 14.80
C LYS A 194 10.07 -0.04 15.11
N GLU A 195 9.33 0.63 16.01
CA GLU A 195 9.63 1.99 16.46
C GLU A 195 11.03 2.10 17.06
N SER A 196 11.41 1.15 17.92
CA SER A 196 12.75 1.12 18.53
C SER A 196 13.88 1.01 17.48
N ILE A 197 13.72 0.11 16.50
CA ILE A 197 14.68 -0.07 15.40
C ILE A 197 14.75 1.19 14.52
N CYS A 198 13.60 1.77 14.17
CA CYS A 198 13.55 3.00 13.38
C CYS A 198 14.26 4.14 14.10
N ASN A 199 13.93 4.37 15.38
CA ASN A 199 14.55 5.40 16.21
C ASN A 199 16.07 5.22 16.33
N ALA A 200 16.56 3.99 16.53
CA ALA A 200 17.99 3.71 16.59
C ALA A 200 18.71 3.99 15.26
N THR A 201 18.07 3.65 14.14
CA THR A 201 18.65 3.80 12.79
C THR A 201 18.71 5.27 12.35
N PHE A 202 17.65 6.05 12.62
CA PHE A 202 17.62 7.47 12.27
C PHE A 202 18.48 8.34 13.21
N ARG A 203 18.57 8.02 14.51
CA ARG A 203 19.48 8.73 15.44
C ARG A 203 20.95 8.61 15.04
N LYS A 204 21.39 7.45 14.51
CA LYS A 204 22.77 7.26 14.04
C LYS A 204 23.12 8.09 12.80
N LYS A 205 22.17 8.26 11.85
CA LYS A 205 22.43 9.10 10.66
C LYS A 205 22.62 10.57 11.01
N SER A 206 21.91 11.09 12.00
CA SER A 206 22.08 12.48 12.46
C SER A 206 23.42 12.71 13.19
N ALA A 207 23.96 11.70 13.88
CA ALA A 207 25.20 11.81 14.64
C ALA A 207 26.49 11.65 13.79
N ILE A 208 26.40 11.09 12.58
CA ILE A 208 27.55 10.91 11.67
C ILE A 208 27.77 12.15 10.77
N THR A 209 26.83 13.11 10.79
CA THR A 209 26.89 14.33 9.96
C THR A 209 27.32 15.58 10.76
N THR A 210 27.96 15.37 11.91
CA THR A 210 28.62 16.40 12.74
C THR A 210 30.07 16.03 12.92
#